data_AF-A0A149VPX8-F1
#
_entry.id   AF-A0A149VPX8-F1
#
_cell.length_a   1.000
_cell.length_b   1.000
_cell.length_c   1.000
_cell.angle_alpha   90.00
_cell.angle_beta   90.00
_cell.angle_gamma   90.00
#
_symmetry.space_group_name_H-M   'P 1'
#
loop_
_entity.id
_entity.type
_entity.pdbx_description
1 polymer ?
#
loop_
_entity_poly.entity_id
_entity_poly.type
_entity_poly.pdbx_seq_one_letter_code
_entity_poly.pdbx_strand_id
1 'polypeptide(L)'
;MTLLSVLFFINVIFCLVTGLVLFKRHISQGEDISIVSLPSFTLDTVNYKNNSQSLLTKLFHRRSYTIPIEEWCRFFDLLGFSLKSGLTLRQACDSVSPHIDGLQKKGVEQLLQDMTLGLSFVNALCRWQDTLHDPLLKRFIFIVELHETTGGDIIHLLQKWTYQLRQYQQIQIHIEQSTKEARASGVILSLLTPLIALLTWYLHQDLWLKALHSHLGLSLFIATLLLWLSGVVWTRYLTNIKVGDDD
;
A
#
# COMPACT_ATOMS: atom_id res chain seq x y z
N MET A 1 -1.17 12.74 6.90
CA MET A 1 -1.44 11.74 7.97
C MET A 1 -0.91 12.15 9.35
N THR A 2 0.17 12.94 9.45
CA THR A 2 0.68 13.48 10.73
C THR A 2 -0.33 14.40 11.42
N LEU A 3 -0.95 15.35 10.70
CA LEU A 3 -1.98 16.24 11.24
C LEU A 3 -3.20 15.47 11.76
N LEU A 4 -3.69 14.46 11.04
CA LEU A 4 -4.85 13.66 11.45
C LEU A 4 -4.53 12.81 12.69
N SER A 5 -3.32 12.23 12.77
CA SER A 5 -2.85 11.49 13.94
C SER A 5 -2.71 12.40 15.16
N VAL A 6 -2.11 13.59 14.99
CA VAL A 6 -1.99 14.60 16.04
C VAL A 6 -3.37 15.09 16.48
N LEU A 7 -4.31 15.32 15.56
CA LEU A 7 -5.68 15.72 15.87
C LEU A 7 -6.47 14.61 16.58
N PHE A 8 -6.24 13.35 16.22
CA PHE A 8 -6.82 12.19 16.89
C PHE A 8 -6.29 12.07 18.33
N PHE A 9 -4.98 12.20 18.53
CA PHE A 9 -4.39 12.19 19.87
C PHE A 9 -4.87 13.38 20.71
N ILE A 10 -4.95 14.59 20.14
CA ILE A 10 -5.50 15.76 20.80
C ILE A 10 -6.97 15.55 21.16
N ASN A 11 -7.80 15.02 20.26
CA ASN A 11 -9.21 14.75 20.52
C ASN A 11 -9.42 13.61 21.53
N VAL A 12 -8.56 12.59 21.53
CA VAL A 12 -8.62 11.50 22.51
C VAL A 12 -8.21 12.01 23.89
N ILE A 13 -7.14 12.82 23.98
CA ILE A 13 -6.74 13.47 25.24
C ILE A 13 -7.83 14.43 25.71
N PHE A 14 -8.42 15.23 24.81
CA PHE A 14 -9.52 16.12 25.13
C PHE A 14 -10.76 15.35 25.59
N CYS A 15 -11.14 14.26 24.92
CA CYS A 15 -12.24 13.38 25.32
C CYS A 15 -12.01 12.74 26.69
N LEU A 16 -10.78 12.29 26.96
CA LEU A 16 -10.40 11.70 28.25
C LEU A 16 -10.44 12.75 29.35
N VAL A 17 -9.90 13.95 29.11
CA VAL A 17 -9.95 15.09 30.05
C VAL A 17 -11.38 15.56 30.29
N THR A 18 -12.19 15.71 29.24
CA THR A 18 -13.59 16.17 29.33
C THR A 18 -14.47 15.11 30.00
N GLY A 19 -14.24 13.82 29.71
CA GLY A 19 -14.88 12.70 30.39
C GLY A 19 -14.54 12.64 31.89
N LEU A 20 -13.30 12.97 32.26
CA LEU A 20 -12.88 13.04 33.66
C LEU A 20 -13.47 14.23 34.41
N VAL A 21 -13.55 15.39 33.74
CA VAL A 21 -14.20 16.60 34.26
C VAL A 21 -15.70 16.39 34.46
N LEU A 22 -16.37 15.73 33.51
CA LEU A 22 -17.79 15.39 33.63
C LEU A 22 -18.03 14.33 34.71
N PHE A 23 -17.16 13.33 34.84
CA PHE A 23 -17.29 12.29 35.88
C PHE A 23 -17.07 12.84 37.30
N LYS A 24 -16.09 13.74 37.46
CA LYS A 24 -15.89 14.46 38.73
C LYS A 24 -17.07 15.36 39.08
N ARG A 25 -17.71 15.96 38.08
CA ARG A 25 -18.94 16.76 38.26
C ARG A 25 -20.16 15.90 38.57
N HIS A 26 -20.22 14.67 38.02
CA HIS A 26 -21.36 13.76 38.20
C HIS A 26 -21.46 13.13 39.60
N ILE A 27 -20.35 12.97 40.33
CA ILE A 27 -20.37 12.47 41.72
C ILE A 27 -20.76 13.57 42.74
N SER A 28 -20.81 14.85 42.34
CA SER A 28 -21.04 15.98 43.25
C SER A 28 -22.45 16.60 43.21
N GLN A 29 -23.33 16.21 42.30
CA GLN A 29 -24.74 16.64 42.30
C GLN A 29 -25.64 15.46 41.96
N GLY A 30 -26.45 15.03 42.93
CA GLY A 30 -27.65 14.26 42.66
C GLY A 30 -28.69 15.11 41.93
N GLU A 31 -29.60 14.41 41.24
CA GLU A 31 -30.74 14.85 40.43
C GLU A 31 -30.55 15.10 38.93
N ASP A 32 -31.18 14.17 38.23
CA ASP A 32 -32.16 14.27 37.14
C ASP A 32 -31.80 14.66 35.71
N ILE A 33 -32.32 13.78 34.86
CA ILE A 33 -32.15 13.62 33.43
C ILE A 33 -32.79 14.80 32.69
N SER A 34 -32.10 15.30 31.68
CA SER A 34 -32.76 15.88 30.51
C SER A 34 -31.97 15.48 29.27
N ILE A 35 -32.58 14.58 28.50
CA ILE A 35 -32.13 14.13 27.19
C ILE A 35 -32.03 15.37 26.28
N VAL A 36 -30.84 15.69 25.80
CA VAL A 36 -30.65 16.59 24.66
C VAL A 36 -30.06 15.76 23.53
N SER A 37 -30.86 15.64 22.48
CA SER A 37 -30.66 14.88 21.25
C SER A 37 -29.33 15.17 20.56
N LEU A 38 -28.55 14.11 20.31
CA LEU A 38 -27.51 14.08 19.29
C LEU A 38 -28.14 14.32 17.91
N PRO A 39 -27.59 15.19 17.03
CA PRO A 39 -27.81 15.00 15.61
C PRO A 39 -27.17 13.68 15.20
N SER A 40 -27.96 12.78 14.63
CA SER A 40 -27.50 11.51 14.06
C SER A 40 -26.57 11.78 12.88
N PHE A 41 -25.29 11.97 13.16
CA PHE A 41 -24.27 11.89 12.11
C PHE A 41 -24.06 10.42 11.80
N THR A 42 -24.87 9.94 10.86
CA THR A 42 -24.67 8.68 10.17
C THR A 42 -23.32 8.75 9.47
N LEU A 43 -22.29 8.20 10.11
CA LEU A 43 -21.12 7.72 9.39
C LEU A 43 -21.64 6.63 8.45
N ASP A 44 -21.74 6.94 7.16
CA ASP A 44 -21.65 5.91 6.14
C ASP A 44 -20.36 5.16 6.40
N THR A 45 -20.51 4.02 7.08
CA THR A 45 -19.45 3.04 7.25
C THR A 45 -19.11 2.60 5.85
N VAL A 46 -18.04 3.18 5.28
CA VAL A 46 -17.36 2.60 4.14
C VAL A 46 -17.02 1.17 4.55
N ASN A 47 -17.81 0.27 3.99
CA ASN A 47 -17.75 -1.16 4.12
C ASN A 47 -16.44 -1.63 3.48
N TYR A 48 -15.33 -1.48 4.21
CA TYR A 48 -14.09 -2.17 3.89
C TYR A 48 -14.33 -3.64 4.25
N LYS A 49 -14.88 -4.36 3.26
CA LYS A 49 -15.15 -5.80 3.26
C LYS A 49 -13.87 -6.55 3.64
N ASN A 50 -13.71 -6.77 4.94
CA ASN A 50 -12.77 -7.72 5.51
C ASN A 50 -13.21 -9.13 5.10
N ASN A 51 -12.76 -9.55 3.93
CA ASN A 51 -12.83 -10.95 3.53
C ASN A 51 -11.55 -11.63 4.01
N SER A 52 -11.59 -12.09 5.26
CA SER A 52 -10.79 -13.23 5.70
C SER A 52 -10.91 -14.35 4.67
N GLN A 53 -9.85 -14.64 3.90
CA GLN A 53 -9.50 -15.97 3.35
C GLN A 53 -8.05 -16.01 2.77
N SER A 54 -7.09 -15.30 3.37
CA SER A 54 -5.67 -15.42 2.97
C SER A 54 -4.92 -16.60 3.62
N LEU A 55 -5.63 -17.48 4.33
CA LEU A 55 -5.03 -18.66 4.98
C LEU A 55 -5.11 -19.95 4.13
N LEU A 56 -5.85 -19.94 3.02
CA LEU A 56 -5.95 -21.10 2.12
C LEU A 56 -5.18 -20.95 0.79
N THR A 57 -4.55 -19.80 0.54
CA THR A 57 -3.75 -19.60 -0.69
C THR A 57 -2.30 -20.07 -0.55
N LYS A 58 -1.88 -20.54 0.63
CA LYS A 58 -0.51 -21.01 0.87
C LYS A 58 -0.25 -22.48 0.52
N LEU A 59 -1.21 -23.21 -0.05
CA LEU A 59 -1.03 -24.63 -0.40
C LEU A 59 -1.02 -24.95 -1.90
N PHE A 60 -0.85 -23.96 -2.77
CA PHE A 60 -0.55 -24.19 -4.19
C PHE A 60 0.48 -23.17 -4.70
N HIS A 61 1.69 -23.16 -4.13
CA HIS A 61 2.86 -22.51 -4.73
C HIS A 61 3.28 -23.28 -6.00
N ARG A 62 2.45 -23.20 -7.05
CA ARG A 62 2.80 -23.62 -8.41
C ARG A 62 3.56 -22.48 -9.07
N ARG A 63 4.69 -22.10 -8.46
CA ARG A 63 5.76 -21.25 -9.02
C ARG A 63 5.21 -20.13 -9.94
N SER A 64 4.60 -19.10 -9.35
CA SER A 64 4.27 -17.86 -10.08
C SER A 64 5.57 -17.29 -10.63
N TYR A 65 5.72 -17.39 -11.95
CA TYR A 65 6.84 -16.86 -12.71
C TYR A 65 6.47 -15.44 -13.19
N THR A 66 6.21 -14.54 -12.24
CA THR A 66 5.90 -13.13 -12.52
C THR A 66 7.19 -12.39 -12.87
N ILE A 67 7.21 -11.71 -14.00
CA ILE A 67 8.36 -10.90 -14.43
C ILE A 67 8.24 -9.53 -13.73
N PRO A 68 9.29 -9.05 -13.04
CA PRO A 68 9.21 -7.77 -12.33
C PRO A 68 8.93 -6.61 -13.30
N ILE A 69 8.18 -5.62 -12.82
CA ILE A 69 7.71 -4.48 -13.63
C ILE A 69 8.86 -3.69 -14.25
N GLU A 70 10.03 -3.69 -13.60
CA GLU A 70 11.28 -3.09 -14.06
C GLU A 70 11.79 -3.70 -15.37
N GLU A 71 11.78 -5.03 -15.46
CA GLU A 71 12.19 -5.75 -16.66
C GLU A 71 11.20 -5.49 -17.81
N TRP A 72 9.90 -5.41 -17.52
CA TRP A 72 8.89 -5.05 -18.51
C TRP A 72 9.03 -3.62 -19.04
N CYS A 73 9.22 -2.65 -18.14
CA CYS A 73 9.52 -1.26 -18.52
C CYS A 73 10.70 -1.21 -19.49
N ARG A 74 11.80 -1.89 -19.14
CA ARG A 74 13.01 -1.97 -19.99
C ARG A 74 12.71 -2.60 -21.35
N PHE A 75 11.97 -3.70 -21.39
CA PHE A 75 11.57 -4.34 -22.65
C PHE A 75 10.79 -3.36 -23.56
N PHE A 76 9.77 -2.69 -23.02
CA PHE A 76 8.95 -1.75 -23.81
C PHE A 76 9.71 -0.48 -24.21
N ASP A 77 10.69 -0.05 -23.42
CA ASP A 77 11.58 1.06 -23.77
C ASP A 77 12.45 0.73 -24.97
N LEU A 78 13.08 -0.45 -24.95
CA LEU A 78 13.90 -0.93 -26.06
C LEU A 78 13.05 -1.13 -27.32
N LEU A 79 11.86 -1.72 -27.17
CA LEU A 79 10.92 -1.92 -28.27
C LEU A 79 10.48 -0.58 -28.86
N GLY A 80 10.14 0.40 -28.02
CA GLY A 80 9.79 1.76 -28.45
C GLY A 80 10.93 2.49 -29.17
N PHE A 81 12.18 2.31 -28.72
CA PHE A 81 13.36 2.86 -29.40
C PHE A 81 13.56 2.23 -30.79
N SER A 82 13.44 0.90 -30.87
CA SER A 82 13.55 0.17 -32.15
C SER A 82 12.46 0.59 -33.13
N LEU A 83 11.21 0.71 -32.70
CA LEU A 83 10.11 1.18 -33.55
C LEU A 83 10.33 2.62 -34.04
N LYS A 84 10.85 3.51 -33.18
CA LYS A 84 11.20 4.89 -33.58
C LYS A 84 12.28 4.96 -34.65
N SER A 85 13.19 3.99 -34.68
CA SER A 85 14.21 3.92 -35.72
C SER A 85 13.68 3.49 -37.09
N GLY A 86 12.37 3.20 -37.18
CA GLY A 86 11.69 2.78 -38.42
C GLY A 86 11.60 1.26 -38.58
N LEU A 87 11.98 0.48 -37.56
CA LEU A 87 11.83 -0.97 -37.59
C LEU A 87 10.37 -1.38 -37.49
N THR A 88 10.01 -2.43 -38.20
CA THR A 88 8.70 -3.09 -38.04
C THR A 88 8.62 -3.78 -36.67
N LEU A 89 7.41 -4.04 -36.15
CA LEU A 89 7.21 -4.75 -34.86
C LEU A 89 8.00 -6.06 -34.76
N ARG A 90 8.05 -6.84 -35.85
CA ARG A 90 8.82 -8.08 -35.94
C ARG A 90 10.32 -7.83 -35.77
N GLN A 91 10.86 -6.89 -36.54
CA GLN A 91 12.29 -6.53 -36.49
C GLN A 91 12.66 -5.89 -35.15
N ALA A 92 11.75 -5.11 -34.56
CA ALA A 92 11.93 -4.54 -33.24
C ALA A 92 12.08 -5.66 -32.18
N CYS A 93 11.20 -6.67 -32.18
CA CYS A 93 11.32 -7.80 -31.27
C CYS A 93 12.64 -8.57 -31.44
N ASP A 94 13.07 -8.78 -32.69
CA ASP A 94 14.35 -9.43 -33.00
C ASP A 94 15.56 -8.61 -32.48
N SER A 95 15.52 -7.29 -32.63
CA SER A 95 16.55 -6.39 -32.10
C SER A 95 16.63 -6.34 -30.57
N VAL A 96 15.50 -6.58 -29.88
CA VAL A 96 15.40 -6.54 -28.41
C VAL A 96 15.83 -7.87 -27.79
N SER A 97 15.63 -9.00 -28.49
CA SER A 97 15.98 -10.36 -28.03
C SER A 97 17.38 -10.51 -27.39
N PRO A 98 18.48 -9.95 -27.94
CA PRO A 98 19.80 -10.06 -27.31
C PRO A 98 20.00 -9.19 -26.05
N HIS A 99 19.12 -8.23 -25.79
CA HIS A 99 19.23 -7.25 -24.68
C HIS A 99 18.37 -7.60 -23.45
N ILE A 100 17.64 -8.72 -23.53
CA ILE A 100 16.75 -9.23 -22.49
C ILE A 100 17.20 -10.64 -22.08
N ASP A 101 16.90 -11.01 -20.84
CA ASP A 101 17.30 -12.29 -20.26
C ASP A 101 16.09 -13.03 -19.65
N GLY A 102 16.31 -14.25 -19.18
CA GLY A 102 15.31 -14.99 -18.42
C GLY A 102 14.07 -15.41 -19.22
N LEU A 103 12.88 -15.21 -18.63
CA LEU A 103 11.60 -15.60 -19.21
C LEU A 103 11.17 -14.72 -20.38
N GLN A 104 11.53 -13.42 -20.34
CA GLN A 104 11.25 -12.49 -21.43
C GLN A 104 11.92 -12.96 -22.72
N LYS A 105 13.20 -13.34 -22.64
CA LYS A 105 13.96 -13.83 -23.78
C LYS A 105 13.32 -15.07 -24.41
N LYS A 106 12.99 -16.07 -23.59
CA LYS A 106 12.31 -17.30 -24.05
C LYS A 106 10.99 -16.98 -24.75
N GLY A 107 10.23 -16.03 -24.19
CA GLY A 107 8.97 -15.55 -24.77
C GLY A 107 9.14 -14.91 -26.14
N VAL A 108 10.14 -14.03 -26.29
CA VAL A 108 10.45 -13.36 -27.56
C VAL A 108 11.02 -14.34 -28.60
N GLU A 109 11.87 -15.28 -28.19
CA GLU A 109 12.37 -16.35 -29.08
C GLU A 109 11.22 -17.22 -29.60
N GLN A 110 10.29 -17.60 -28.71
CA GLN A 110 9.09 -18.36 -29.10
C GLN A 110 8.17 -17.53 -30.02
N LEU A 111 8.00 -16.24 -29.74
CA LEU A 111 7.25 -15.32 -30.59
C LEU A 111 7.83 -15.27 -32.02
N LEU A 112 9.15 -15.11 -32.16
CA LEU A 112 9.83 -15.06 -33.46
C LEU A 112 9.76 -16.39 -34.21
N GLN A 113 9.84 -17.51 -33.49
CA GLN A 113 9.65 -18.85 -34.06
C GLN A 113 8.22 -19.02 -34.58
N ASP A 114 7.22 -18.67 -33.79
CA ASP A 114 5.80 -18.75 -34.17
C ASP A 114 5.50 -17.92 -35.43
N MET A 115 6.08 -16.72 -35.53
CA MET A 115 5.98 -15.89 -36.74
C MET A 115 6.67 -16.52 -37.96
N THR A 116 7.76 -17.25 -37.74
CA THR A 116 8.47 -17.96 -38.82
C THR A 116 7.65 -19.16 -39.32
N LEU A 117 6.80 -19.74 -38.46
CA LEU A 117 5.82 -20.76 -38.81
C LEU A 117 4.55 -20.19 -39.47
N GLY A 118 4.49 -18.88 -39.72
CA GLY A 118 3.39 -18.23 -40.43
C GLY A 118 2.23 -17.76 -39.55
N LEU A 119 2.36 -17.80 -38.22
CA LEU A 119 1.37 -17.18 -37.32
C LEU A 119 1.42 -15.65 -37.44
N SER A 120 0.25 -15.01 -37.33
CA SER A 120 0.20 -13.54 -37.24
C SER A 120 0.86 -13.05 -35.94
N PHE A 121 1.36 -11.81 -35.95
CA PHE A 121 2.04 -11.23 -34.79
C PHE A 121 1.14 -11.23 -33.55
N VAL A 122 -0.12 -10.81 -33.69
CA VAL A 122 -1.10 -10.80 -32.60
C VAL A 122 -1.36 -12.21 -32.07
N ASN A 123 -1.55 -13.20 -32.94
CA ASN A 123 -1.79 -14.59 -32.50
C ASN A 123 -0.57 -15.20 -31.80
N ALA A 124 0.63 -14.88 -32.26
CA ALA A 124 1.87 -15.33 -31.65
C ALA A 124 2.05 -14.69 -30.24
N LEU A 125 1.70 -13.41 -30.07
CA LEU A 125 1.67 -12.76 -28.75
C LEU A 125 0.63 -13.40 -27.83
N CYS A 126 -0.56 -13.75 -28.33
CA CYS A 126 -1.59 -14.45 -27.55
C CYS A 126 -1.08 -15.80 -27.04
N ARG A 127 -0.34 -16.58 -27.84
CA ARG A 127 0.28 -17.83 -27.38
C ARG A 127 1.34 -17.61 -26.30
N TRP A 128 2.10 -16.52 -26.39
CA TRP A 128 3.02 -16.14 -25.33
C TRP A 128 2.26 -15.77 -24.05
N GLN A 129 1.16 -15.02 -24.16
CA GLN A 129 0.27 -14.70 -23.03
C GLN A 129 -0.33 -15.95 -22.39
N ASP A 130 -0.73 -16.95 -23.17
CA ASP A 130 -1.27 -18.22 -22.66
C ASP A 130 -0.23 -19.06 -21.92
N THR A 131 1.06 -18.77 -22.10
CA THR A 131 2.14 -19.44 -21.37
C THR A 131 2.49 -18.68 -20.10
N LEU A 132 2.68 -17.36 -20.22
CA LEU A 132 3.20 -16.51 -19.13
C LEU A 132 2.11 -15.99 -18.18
N HIS A 133 0.89 -15.77 -18.68
CA HIS A 133 -0.25 -15.21 -17.94
C HIS A 133 0.01 -13.84 -17.26
N ASP A 134 0.86 -13.00 -17.85
CA ASP A 134 1.23 -11.70 -17.28
C ASP A 134 0.23 -10.58 -17.68
N PRO A 135 -0.22 -9.71 -16.76
CA PRO A 135 -1.17 -8.65 -17.06
C PRO A 135 -0.61 -7.54 -17.98
N LEU A 136 0.69 -7.27 -17.94
CA LEU A 136 1.35 -6.26 -18.77
C LEU A 136 1.46 -6.71 -20.23
N LEU A 137 1.80 -7.99 -20.44
CA LEU A 137 1.81 -8.57 -21.79
C LEU A 137 0.41 -8.56 -22.42
N LYS A 138 -0.62 -8.91 -21.66
CA LYS A 138 -2.02 -8.81 -22.12
C LYS A 138 -2.39 -7.38 -22.54
N ARG A 139 -1.89 -6.38 -21.82
CA ARG A 139 -2.13 -4.98 -22.13
C ARG A 139 -1.37 -4.53 -23.38
N PHE A 140 -0.17 -5.05 -23.58
CA PHE A 140 0.58 -4.84 -24.82
C PHE A 140 -0.15 -5.43 -26.03
N ILE A 141 -0.68 -6.65 -25.94
CA ILE A 141 -1.50 -7.28 -27.00
C ILE A 141 -2.67 -6.38 -27.38
N PHE A 142 -3.39 -5.87 -26.38
CA PHE A 142 -4.51 -4.96 -26.60
C PHE A 142 -4.06 -3.67 -27.34
N ILE A 143 -2.89 -3.12 -27.02
CA ILE A 143 -2.35 -1.94 -27.73
C ILE A 143 -2.03 -2.26 -29.19
N VAL A 144 -1.45 -3.43 -29.47
CA VAL A 144 -1.14 -3.89 -30.83
C VAL A 144 -2.42 -4.11 -31.63
N GLU A 145 -3.42 -4.79 -31.06
CA GLU A 145 -4.73 -5.02 -31.68
C GLU A 145 -5.49 -3.72 -31.93
N LEU A 146 -5.45 -2.79 -30.97
CA LEU A 146 -6.01 -1.45 -31.11
C LEU A 146 -5.33 -0.69 -32.25
N HIS A 147 -4.01 -0.83 -32.40
CA HIS A 147 -3.28 -0.20 -33.49
C HIS A 147 -3.67 -0.78 -34.85
N GLU A 148 -3.76 -2.11 -35.00
CA GLU A 148 -4.16 -2.75 -36.26
C GLU A 148 -5.58 -2.35 -36.69
N THR A 149 -6.50 -2.17 -35.72
CA THR A 149 -7.89 -1.78 -36.00
C THR A 149 -8.06 -0.29 -36.30
N THR A 150 -7.26 0.58 -35.69
CA THR A 150 -7.35 2.05 -35.88
C THR A 150 -6.39 2.60 -36.93
N GLY A 151 -5.36 1.86 -37.32
CA GLY A 151 -4.33 2.29 -38.27
C GLY A 151 -3.51 3.50 -37.80
N GLY A 152 -3.53 3.82 -36.51
CA GLY A 152 -2.86 4.98 -35.92
C GLY A 152 -1.34 4.80 -35.78
N ASP A 153 -0.69 5.64 -34.98
CA ASP A 153 0.75 5.50 -34.70
C ASP A 153 1.00 4.62 -33.47
N ILE A 154 1.46 3.38 -33.68
CA ILE A 154 1.83 2.46 -32.59
C ILE A 154 2.93 3.03 -31.69
N ILE A 155 3.83 3.83 -32.24
CA ILE A 155 4.95 4.40 -31.50
C ILE A 155 4.38 5.32 -30.43
N HIS A 156 3.45 6.20 -30.81
CA HIS A 156 2.78 7.10 -29.88
C HIS A 156 1.99 6.33 -28.79
N LEU A 157 1.21 5.31 -29.17
CA LEU A 157 0.43 4.51 -28.21
C LEU A 157 1.31 3.76 -27.22
N LEU A 158 2.34 3.08 -27.72
CA LEU A 158 3.28 2.32 -26.91
C LEU A 158 4.04 3.25 -25.94
N GLN A 159 4.58 4.37 -26.44
CA GLN A 159 5.29 5.33 -25.60
C GLN A 159 4.42 5.90 -24.48
N LYS A 160 3.16 6.21 -24.78
CA LYS A 160 2.22 6.72 -23.77
C LYS A 160 1.99 5.68 -22.68
N TRP A 161 1.84 4.41 -23.05
CA TRP A 161 1.65 3.34 -22.07
C TRP A 161 2.93 3.06 -21.26
N THR A 162 4.10 3.00 -21.89
CA THR A 162 5.39 2.83 -21.18
C THR A 162 5.63 3.99 -20.20
N TYR A 163 5.27 5.22 -20.58
CA TYR A 163 5.31 6.36 -19.67
C TYR A 163 4.38 6.17 -18.46
N GLN A 164 3.14 5.74 -18.67
CA GLN A 164 2.20 5.43 -17.58
C GLN A 164 2.72 4.31 -16.67
N LEU A 165 3.33 3.27 -17.24
CA LEU A 165 3.91 2.16 -16.49
C LEU A 165 5.05 2.61 -15.57
N ARG A 166 5.94 3.50 -16.06
CA ARG A 166 6.99 4.10 -15.25
C ARG A 166 6.44 5.00 -14.14
N GLN A 167 5.41 5.78 -14.43
CA GLN A 167 4.74 6.59 -13.40
C GLN A 167 4.17 5.69 -12.30
N TYR A 168 3.55 4.57 -12.67
CA TYR A 168 3.06 3.58 -11.72
C TYR A 168 4.21 2.99 -10.87
N GLN A 169 5.33 2.61 -11.49
CA GLN A 169 6.50 2.13 -10.77
C GLN A 169 7.04 3.17 -9.78
N GLN A 170 7.11 4.45 -10.17
CA GLN A 170 7.56 5.53 -9.29
C GLN A 170 6.61 5.76 -8.12
N ILE A 171 5.30 5.66 -8.34
CA ILE A 171 4.29 5.74 -7.26
C ILE A 171 4.52 4.61 -6.26
N GLN A 172 4.76 3.38 -6.71
CA GLN A 172 5.02 2.25 -5.81
C GLN A 172 6.27 2.47 -4.95
N ILE A 173 7.37 2.90 -5.57
CA ILE A 173 8.61 3.22 -4.87
C ILE A 173 8.37 4.35 -3.85
N HIS A 174 7.62 5.40 -4.22
CA HIS A 174 7.32 6.51 -3.31
C HIS A 174 6.41 6.10 -2.14
N ILE A 175 5.43 5.24 -2.37
CA ILE A 175 4.59 4.68 -1.30
C ILE A 175 5.46 3.87 -0.34
N GLU A 176 6.34 3.03 -0.85
CA GLU A 176 7.22 2.20 -0.03
C GLU A 176 8.16 3.07 0.83
N GLN A 177 8.81 4.07 0.22
CA GLN A 177 9.71 4.99 0.92
C GLN A 177 8.97 5.84 1.97
N SER A 178 7.82 6.40 1.60
CA SER A 178 7.00 7.21 2.50
C SER A 178 6.47 6.38 3.67
N THR A 179 6.18 5.09 3.44
CA THR A 179 5.76 4.17 4.50
C THR A 179 6.92 3.82 5.44
N LYS A 180 8.14 3.67 4.92
CA LYS A 180 9.35 3.47 5.74
C LYS A 180 9.60 4.65 6.69
N GLU A 181 9.46 5.88 6.18
CA GLU A 181 9.60 7.10 7.00
C GLU A 181 8.48 7.22 8.06
N ALA A 182 7.23 6.96 7.66
CA ALA A 182 6.08 6.95 8.57
C ALA A 182 6.25 5.90 9.68
N ARG A 183 6.83 4.73 9.38
CA ARG A 183 7.12 3.69 10.38
C ARG A 183 8.23 4.12 11.34
N ALA A 184 9.31 4.71 10.84
CA ALA A 184 10.42 5.17 11.67
C ALA A 184 9.97 6.25 12.67
N SER A 185 9.21 7.25 12.20
CA SER A 185 8.66 8.31 13.05
C SER A 185 7.64 7.79 14.08
N GLY A 186 6.78 6.83 13.71
CA GLY A 186 5.84 6.19 14.63
C GLY A 186 6.52 5.42 15.78
N VAL A 187 7.65 4.75 15.49
CA VAL A 187 8.44 4.05 16.52
C VAL A 187 9.11 5.04 17.48
N ILE A 188 9.71 6.11 16.97
CA ILE A 188 10.36 7.15 17.79
C ILE A 188 9.34 7.78 18.74
N LEU A 189 8.15 8.14 18.25
CA LEU A 189 7.12 8.77 19.08
C LEU A 189 6.61 7.81 20.17
N SER A 190 6.48 6.52 19.85
CA SER A 190 6.07 5.48 20.80
C SER A 190 7.10 5.26 21.93
N LEU A 191 8.40 5.42 21.64
CA LEU A 191 9.49 5.34 22.61
C LEU A 191 9.63 6.62 23.45
N LEU A 192 9.23 7.78 22.92
CA LEU A 192 9.31 9.04 23.64
C LEU A 192 8.34 9.11 24.83
N THR A 193 7.12 8.57 24.68
CA THR A 193 6.11 8.57 25.76
C THR A 193 6.59 7.89 27.06
N PRO A 194 7.12 6.65 27.05
CA PRO A 194 7.64 6.03 28.27
C PRO A 194 8.91 6.73 28.78
N LEU A 195 9.72 7.34 27.91
CA LEU A 195 10.90 8.11 28.33
C LEU A 195 10.52 9.32 29.20
N ILE A 196 9.49 10.07 28.79
CA ILE A 196 8.98 11.22 29.56
C ILE A 196 8.35 10.74 30.88
N ALA A 197 7.63 9.62 30.87
CA ALA A 197 7.09 9.02 32.09
C ALA A 197 8.21 8.63 33.08
N LEU A 198 9.31 8.05 32.59
CA LEU A 198 10.47 7.68 33.40
C LEU A 198 11.20 8.91 33.95
N LEU A 199 11.36 9.96 33.13
CA LEU A 199 12.01 11.19 33.54
C LEU A 199 11.22 11.93 34.62
N THR A 200 9.89 12.01 34.46
CA THR A 200 9.00 12.63 35.45
C THR A 200 8.90 11.81 36.74
N TRP A 201 9.05 10.48 36.67
CA TRP A 201 9.24 9.65 37.86
C TRP A 201 10.49 10.07 38.62
N TYR A 202 11.63 10.19 37.94
CA TYR A 202 12.89 10.54 38.58
C TYR A 202 12.87 11.94 39.22
N LEU A 203 12.25 12.92 38.54
CA LEU A 203 12.19 14.31 39.01
C LEU A 203 11.16 14.55 40.13
N HIS A 204 10.06 13.80 40.17
CA HIS A 204 8.94 14.05 41.09
C HIS A 204 8.38 12.76 41.72
N GLN A 205 9.23 12.01 42.42
CA GLN A 205 8.84 10.73 43.05
C GLN A 205 7.63 10.83 43.98
N ASP A 206 7.49 11.93 44.73
CA ASP A 206 6.37 12.14 45.65
C ASP A 206 5.00 12.23 44.95
N LEU A 207 4.95 12.73 43.72
CA LEU A 207 3.70 12.82 42.95
C LEU A 207 3.23 11.43 42.51
N TRP A 208 4.16 10.58 42.08
CA TRP A 208 3.87 9.21 41.67
C TRP A 208 3.44 8.33 42.85
N LEU A 209 4.12 8.45 43.99
CA LEU A 209 3.79 7.71 45.21
C LEU A 209 2.39 8.10 45.75
N LYS A 210 2.01 9.38 45.68
CA LYS A 210 0.66 9.84 46.05
C LYS A 210 -0.41 9.37 45.06
N ALA A 211 -0.08 9.34 43.77
CA ALA A 211 -0.99 8.83 42.74
C ALA A 211 -1.25 7.31 42.92
N LEU A 212 -0.23 6.53 43.28
CA LEU A 212 -0.38 5.08 43.49
C LEU A 212 -1.15 4.72 44.78
N HIS A 213 -1.04 5.52 45.83
CA HIS A 213 -1.75 5.28 47.10
C HIS A 213 -3.25 5.64 47.06
N SER A 214 -3.66 6.57 46.20
CA SER A 214 -5.06 6.94 46.07
C SER A 214 -5.80 5.99 45.13
N HIS A 215 -6.97 5.46 45.55
CA HIS A 215 -7.81 4.63 44.69
C HIS A 215 -8.15 5.30 43.35
N LEU A 216 -8.29 6.63 43.34
CA LEU A 216 -8.51 7.41 42.12
C LEU A 216 -7.25 7.48 41.24
N GLY A 217 -6.06 7.65 41.82
CA GLY A 217 -4.82 7.76 41.05
C GLY A 217 -4.39 6.43 40.42
N LEU A 218 -4.65 5.30 41.09
CA LEU A 218 -4.42 3.97 40.53
C LEU A 218 -5.31 3.71 39.30
N SER A 219 -6.59 4.10 39.35
CA SER A 219 -7.50 3.97 38.20
C SER A 219 -7.05 4.79 36.98
N LEU A 220 -6.55 6.00 37.23
CA LEU A 220 -6.01 6.92 36.22
C LEU A 220 -4.75 6.38 35.54
N PHE A 221 -3.84 5.80 36.34
CA PHE A 221 -2.62 5.20 35.85
C PHE A 221 -2.92 4.00 34.94
N ILE A 222 -3.81 3.11 35.36
CA ILE A 222 -4.24 1.95 34.57
C ILE A 222 -4.91 2.40 33.27
N ALA A 223 -5.82 3.39 33.33
CA ALA A 223 -6.46 3.93 32.14
C ALA A 223 -5.45 4.51 31.14
N THR A 224 -4.44 5.24 31.62
CA THR A 224 -3.38 5.82 30.79
C THR A 224 -2.49 4.73 30.17
N LEU A 225 -2.14 3.69 30.93
CA LEU A 225 -1.36 2.56 30.45
C LEU A 225 -2.12 1.79 29.34
N LEU A 226 -3.40 1.51 29.55
CA LEU A 226 -4.26 0.85 28.57
C LEU A 226 -4.41 1.68 27.29
N LEU A 227 -4.60 2.99 27.42
CA LEU A 227 -4.70 3.90 26.27
C LEU A 227 -3.39 3.92 25.46
N TRP A 228 -2.25 3.99 26.14
CA TRP A 228 -0.94 3.95 25.50
C TRP A 228 -0.72 2.60 24.79
N LEU A 229 -0.99 1.48 25.45
CA LEU A 229 -0.92 0.14 24.85
C LEU A 229 -1.82 0.01 23.63
N SER A 230 -3.06 0.52 23.69
CA SER A 230 -3.98 0.56 22.55
C SER A 230 -3.41 1.37 21.39
N GLY A 231 -2.80 2.53 21.65
CA GLY A 231 -2.14 3.35 20.62
C GLY A 231 -0.96 2.62 19.96
N VAL A 232 -0.13 1.93 20.75
CA VAL A 232 0.98 1.12 20.24
C VAL A 232 0.48 -0.05 19.38
N VAL A 233 -0.57 -0.75 19.82
CA VAL A 233 -1.21 -1.84 19.06
C VAL A 233 -1.81 -1.32 17.75
N TRP A 234 -2.52 -0.19 17.78
CA TRP A 234 -3.09 0.43 16.58
C TRP A 234 -2.02 0.85 15.57
N THR A 235 -0.92 1.43 16.07
CA THR A 235 0.23 1.82 15.23
C THR A 235 0.89 0.60 14.60
N ARG A 236 1.02 -0.50 15.34
CA ARG A 236 1.51 -1.79 14.80
C ARG A 236 0.56 -2.39 13.77
N TYR A 237 -0.75 -2.29 13.98
CA TYR A 237 -1.74 -2.77 13.02
C TYR A 237 -1.66 -2.01 11.69
N LEU A 238 -1.57 -0.68 11.74
CA LEU A 238 -1.44 0.17 10.54
C LEU A 238 -0.10 -0.02 9.81
N THR A 239 1.00 -0.24 10.53
CA THR A 239 2.33 -0.40 9.93
C THR A 239 2.65 -1.82 9.49
N ASN A 240 1.86 -2.82 9.92
CA ASN A 240 1.97 -4.20 9.46
C ASN A 240 1.16 -4.48 8.18
N ILE A 241 0.63 -3.43 7.54
CA ILE A 241 0.26 -3.50 6.14
C ILE A 241 1.59 -3.60 5.39
N LYS A 242 2.10 -4.83 5.30
CA LYS A 242 3.07 -5.21 4.29
C LYS A 242 2.38 -4.82 2.99
N VAL A 243 2.85 -3.75 2.34
CA VAL A 243 2.59 -3.57 0.91
C VAL A 243 2.98 -4.90 0.33
N GLY A 244 1.98 -5.67 -0.06
CA GLY A 244 2.23 -6.91 -0.75
C GLY A 244 3.13 -6.54 -1.91
N ASP A 245 4.25 -7.23 -2.00
CA ASP A 245 4.63 -7.82 -3.27
C ASP A 245 3.44 -8.71 -3.68
N ASP A 246 2.33 -8.08 -4.06
CA ASP A 246 1.18 -8.72 -4.66
C ASP A 246 1.49 -8.69 -6.16
N ASP A 247 1.98 -9.86 -6.59
CA ASP A 247 1.89 -10.44 -7.92
C ASP A 247 0.94 -9.73 -8.91
#